data_AF-A0A8F5VN00-F1
#
_entry.id   AF-A0A8F5VN00-F1
#
_cell.length_a   1.000
_cell.length_b   1.000
_cell.length_c   1.000
_cell.angle_alpha   90.00
_cell.angle_beta   90.00
_cell.angle_gamma   90.00
#
_symmetry.space_group_name_H-M   'P 1'
#
loop_
_entity.id
_entity.type
_entity.pdbx_description
1 polymer ?
#
loop_
_entity_poly.entity_id
_entity_poly.type
_entity_poly.pdbx_seq_one_letter_code
_entity_poly.pdbx_strand_id
1 'polypeptide(L)'
;MKNIISGCFILTILLIGGVFAEDTNDNQTIGEPWMLNNESAHAMIELYAADLRMIEDGFGSLILKDASEIEDFMIATQDPDGKIDALLDTIDAAVNESEDATAEWATLYSAYDALNASGLQMLSTFEAHNLTPAEDEVVEYKDAAVDLIRVFDNIIARFIDKNAIGEDSFRLLLYTHLLGAVNAQEGYVLTADPALIDLYTEKMSAFDTDAALFESRFAESSIEDIRELKQKADGVVQESMTNMTENGSEADMSALIPVVIEIMDGYKETTTL
;
A
#
# COMPACT_ATOMS: atom_id res chain seq x y z
N MET A 1 29.78 10.83 29.10
CA MET A 1 28.50 11.12 29.77
C MET A 1 27.42 10.41 28.97
N LYS A 2 26.69 9.48 29.64
CA LYS A 2 25.43 8.79 29.27
C LYS A 2 25.41 8.06 27.91
N ASN A 3 25.72 6.77 27.85
CA ASN A 3 24.95 5.55 28.17
C ASN A 3 23.93 5.14 27.09
N ILE A 4 24.32 4.07 26.40
CA ILE A 4 23.55 3.18 25.52
C ILE A 4 22.63 2.30 26.39
N ILE A 5 21.37 2.16 26.01
CA ILE A 5 20.41 1.14 26.45
C ILE A 5 19.65 0.77 25.15
N SER A 6 19.85 -0.37 24.48
CA SER A 6 19.72 -1.78 24.86
C SER A 6 18.33 -2.12 25.43
N GLY A 7 17.41 -2.54 24.57
CA GLY A 7 16.11 -3.05 24.97
C GLY A 7 15.60 -4.14 24.02
N CYS A 8 16.16 -5.35 24.12
CA CYS A 8 15.48 -6.57 23.65
C CYS A 8 14.14 -6.70 24.38
N PHE A 9 13.04 -6.81 23.65
CA PHE A 9 11.76 -7.22 24.23
C PHE A 9 11.78 -8.72 24.50
N ILE A 10 11.75 -9.09 25.78
CA ILE A 10 11.58 -10.47 26.26
C ILE A 10 10.07 -10.78 26.28
N LEU A 11 9.67 -11.69 25.40
CA LEU A 11 8.37 -12.37 25.40
C LEU A 11 8.20 -13.13 26.73
N THR A 12 7.24 -12.73 27.57
CA THR A 12 6.85 -13.49 28.77
C THR A 12 5.55 -14.23 28.48
N ILE A 13 5.65 -15.52 28.15
CA ILE A 13 4.51 -16.43 28.08
C ILE A 13 4.12 -16.82 29.51
N LEU A 14 2.92 -16.44 29.94
CA LEU A 14 2.34 -16.85 31.21
C LEU A 14 1.33 -17.97 30.96
N LEU A 15 1.79 -19.21 31.11
CA LEU A 15 0.96 -20.41 31.17
C LEU A 15 0.25 -20.49 32.53
N ILE A 16 -1.06 -20.34 32.55
CA ILE A 16 -1.91 -20.85 33.62
C ILE A 16 -3.00 -21.73 32.99
N GLY A 17 -2.76 -23.05 33.01
CA GLY A 17 -3.81 -24.04 32.83
C GLY A 17 -4.51 -24.31 34.16
N GLY A 18 -5.85 -24.29 34.17
CA GLY A 18 -6.64 -24.62 35.35
C GLY A 18 -8.15 -24.44 35.17
N VAL A 19 -8.76 -25.35 34.42
CA VAL A 19 -10.13 -25.90 34.53
C VAL A 19 -11.18 -25.05 35.28
N PHE A 20 -12.16 -24.53 34.54
CA PHE A 20 -13.59 -24.65 34.86
C PHE A 20 -14.37 -24.80 33.55
N ALA A 21 -14.95 -25.98 33.36
CA ALA A 21 -16.08 -26.14 32.46
C ALA A 21 -17.32 -25.75 33.26
N GLU A 22 -18.04 -24.71 32.83
CA GLU A 22 -19.41 -24.47 33.24
C GLU A 22 -20.17 -23.90 32.04
N ASP A 23 -21.30 -24.54 31.73
CA ASP A 23 -22.20 -24.24 30.62
C ASP A 23 -22.50 -22.74 30.49
N THR A 24 -22.16 -22.14 29.36
CA THR A 24 -22.98 -21.06 28.80
C THR A 24 -23.48 -21.45 27.42
N ASN A 25 -24.80 -21.55 27.40
CA ASN A 25 -25.67 -21.78 26.28
C ASN A 25 -25.66 -20.55 25.36
N ASP A 26 -24.57 -20.34 24.62
CA ASP A 26 -24.51 -19.27 23.63
C ASP A 26 -24.85 -19.84 22.26
N ASN A 27 -26.12 -19.67 21.94
CA ASN A 27 -26.67 -19.69 20.60
C ASN A 27 -25.92 -18.63 19.78
N GLN A 28 -24.72 -18.97 19.29
CA GLN A 28 -23.96 -18.16 18.34
C GLN A 28 -24.80 -18.07 17.07
N THR A 29 -25.64 -17.04 16.98
CA THR A 29 -25.77 -16.32 15.72
C THR A 29 -24.35 -16.11 15.22
N ILE A 30 -24.02 -16.73 14.10
CA ILE A 30 -22.82 -16.40 13.33
C ILE A 30 -22.94 -14.88 13.12
N GLY A 31 -22.21 -14.13 13.95
CA GLY A 31 -22.28 -12.68 13.96
C GLY A 31 -21.78 -12.18 12.62
N GLU A 32 -22.33 -11.06 12.15
CA GLU A 32 -21.71 -10.35 11.03
C GLU A 32 -20.21 -10.14 11.34
N PRO A 33 -19.32 -10.29 10.34
CA PRO A 33 -17.90 -10.07 10.55
C PRO A 33 -17.70 -8.68 11.17
N TRP A 34 -16.78 -8.57 12.12
CA TRP A 34 -16.38 -7.26 12.63
C TRP A 34 -15.82 -6.42 11.47
N MET A 35 -16.27 -5.16 11.34
CA MET A 35 -15.88 -4.24 10.29
C MET A 35 -15.37 -2.94 10.90
N LEU A 36 -14.44 -2.28 10.20
CA LEU A 36 -14.01 -0.93 10.55
C LEU A 36 -15.19 0.04 10.40
N ASN A 37 -15.29 0.96 11.37
CA ASN A 37 -16.18 2.11 11.23
C ASN A 37 -15.66 3.04 10.10
N ASN A 38 -16.48 4.00 9.67
CA ASN A 38 -16.12 4.87 8.54
C ASN A 38 -14.83 5.70 8.75
N GLU A 39 -14.55 6.12 9.99
CA GLU A 39 -13.35 6.90 10.32
C GLU A 39 -12.09 6.03 10.21
N SER A 40 -12.09 4.86 10.85
CA SER A 40 -10.97 3.93 10.80
C SER A 40 -10.79 3.28 9.42
N ALA A 41 -11.89 3.09 8.67
CA ALA A 41 -11.82 2.64 7.28
C ALA A 41 -11.22 3.71 6.36
N HIS A 42 -11.53 4.99 6.57
CA HIS A 42 -10.89 6.09 5.85
C HIS A 42 -9.38 6.11 6.16
N ALA A 43 -9.03 6.07 7.45
CA ALA A 43 -7.63 6.06 7.90
C ALA A 43 -6.84 4.89 7.31
N MET A 44 -7.46 3.70 7.20
CA MET A 44 -6.85 2.53 6.54
C MET A 44 -6.49 2.80 5.08
N ILE A 45 -7.44 3.36 4.32
CA ILE A 45 -7.25 3.58 2.88
C ILE A 45 -6.23 4.70 2.66
N GLU A 46 -6.23 5.71 3.54
CA GLU A 46 -5.28 6.81 3.53
C GLU A 46 -3.86 6.34 3.86
N LEU A 47 -3.70 5.47 4.87
CA LEU A 47 -2.44 4.81 5.19
C LEU A 47 -1.94 3.99 4.01
N TYR A 48 -2.81 3.17 3.40
CA TYR A 48 -2.43 2.37 2.24
C TYR A 48 -1.94 3.24 1.08
N ALA A 49 -2.61 4.36 0.82
CA ALA A 49 -2.20 5.29 -0.23
C ALA A 49 -0.86 5.97 0.08
N ALA A 50 -0.58 6.30 1.35
CA ALA A 50 0.71 6.84 1.77
C ALA A 50 1.84 5.81 1.54
N ASP A 51 1.59 4.54 1.86
CA ASP A 51 2.55 3.45 1.61
C ASP A 51 2.77 3.20 0.11
N LEU A 52 1.71 3.25 -0.70
CA LEU A 52 1.83 3.17 -2.15
C LEU A 52 2.67 4.31 -2.73
N ARG A 53 2.56 5.51 -2.17
CA ARG A 53 3.42 6.63 -2.55
C ARG A 53 4.88 6.37 -2.17
N MET A 54 5.15 5.90 -0.94
CA MET A 54 6.52 5.56 -0.55
C MET A 54 7.13 4.48 -1.46
N ILE A 55 6.33 3.50 -1.87
CA ILE A 55 6.74 2.47 -2.85
C ILE A 55 7.09 3.10 -4.20
N GLU A 56 6.27 4.04 -4.66
CA GLU A 56 6.51 4.76 -5.91
C GLU A 56 7.77 5.62 -5.84
N ASP A 57 7.95 6.44 -4.80
CA ASP A 57 9.18 7.23 -4.61
C ASP A 57 10.43 6.30 -4.63
N GLY A 58 10.31 5.11 -4.03
CA GLY A 58 11.35 4.08 -4.05
C GLY A 58 11.65 3.55 -5.47
N PHE A 59 10.64 3.17 -6.24
CA PHE A 59 10.83 2.70 -7.62
C PHE A 59 11.24 3.82 -8.58
N GLY A 60 10.64 5.00 -8.46
CA GLY A 60 11.00 6.22 -9.19
C GLY A 60 12.48 6.57 -9.01
N SER A 61 12.99 6.50 -7.78
CA SER A 61 14.41 6.72 -7.49
C SER A 61 15.34 5.73 -8.22
N LEU A 62 14.93 4.47 -8.36
CA LEU A 62 15.68 3.44 -9.12
C LEU A 62 15.62 3.65 -10.63
N ILE A 63 14.46 4.08 -11.13
CA ILE A 63 14.19 4.28 -12.55
C ILE A 63 14.91 5.54 -13.05
N LEU A 64 14.74 6.66 -12.37
CA LEU A 64 15.29 7.95 -12.76
C LEU A 64 16.76 8.13 -12.36
N LYS A 65 17.18 7.50 -11.26
CA LYS A 65 18.52 7.65 -10.67
C LYS A 65 18.88 9.11 -10.44
N ASP A 66 17.88 9.91 -10.04
CA ASP A 66 18.04 11.33 -9.73
C ASP A 66 18.12 11.55 -8.22
N ALA A 67 18.92 12.54 -7.82
CA ALA A 67 19.16 12.84 -6.41
C ALA A 67 17.92 13.42 -5.72
N SER A 68 17.04 14.13 -6.44
CA SER A 68 15.78 14.64 -5.87
C SER A 68 14.81 13.52 -5.53
N GLU A 69 14.67 12.52 -6.40
CA GLU A 69 13.79 11.36 -6.15
C GLU A 69 14.27 10.53 -4.95
N ILE A 70 15.59 10.43 -4.76
CA ILE A 70 16.17 9.77 -3.58
C ILE A 70 15.94 10.60 -2.31
N GLU A 71 15.97 11.93 -2.40
CA GLU A 71 15.62 12.81 -1.29
C GLU A 71 14.14 12.68 -0.93
N ASP A 72 13.25 12.62 -1.93
CA ASP A 72 11.81 12.41 -1.73
C ASP A 72 11.53 11.03 -1.11
N PHE A 73 12.18 9.97 -1.60
CA PHE A 73 12.10 8.64 -0.99
C PHE A 73 12.62 8.61 0.46
N MET A 74 13.73 9.30 0.74
CA MET A 74 14.24 9.43 2.10
C MET A 74 13.25 10.18 3.01
N ILE A 75 12.60 11.24 2.52
CA ILE A 75 11.60 11.99 3.27
C ILE A 75 10.36 11.10 3.54
N ALA A 76 9.89 10.35 2.54
CA ALA A 76 8.74 9.47 2.67
C ALA A 76 8.95 8.39 3.75
N THR A 77 10.16 7.80 3.83
CA THR A 77 10.49 6.78 4.86
C THR A 77 10.58 7.31 6.29
N GLN A 78 10.57 8.64 6.51
CA GLN A 78 10.81 9.25 7.82
C GLN A 78 9.56 9.75 8.54
N ASP A 79 8.37 9.73 7.92
CA ASP A 79 7.11 10.30 8.45
C ASP A 79 7.31 11.65 9.19
N PRO A 80 7.91 12.67 8.54
CA PRO A 80 8.38 13.88 9.24
C PRO A 80 7.25 14.73 9.83
N ASP A 81 6.01 14.58 9.34
CA ASP A 81 4.83 15.26 9.85
C ASP A 81 3.97 14.40 10.80
N GLY A 82 4.40 13.16 11.09
CA GLY A 82 3.76 12.25 12.05
C GLY A 82 2.37 11.79 11.61
N LYS A 83 2.09 11.82 10.31
CA LYS A 83 0.78 11.52 9.76
C LYS A 83 0.54 10.02 9.67
N ILE A 84 1.56 9.23 9.33
CA ILE A 84 1.47 7.76 9.35
C ILE A 84 1.21 7.31 10.79
N ASP A 85 1.94 7.85 11.77
CA ASP A 85 1.71 7.58 13.19
C ASP A 85 0.26 7.92 13.61
N ALA A 86 -0.28 9.06 13.20
CA ALA A 86 -1.65 9.46 13.54
C ALA A 86 -2.74 8.57 12.89
N LEU A 87 -2.49 8.08 11.66
CA LEU A 87 -3.38 7.13 10.99
C LEU A 87 -3.35 5.78 11.70
N LEU A 88 -2.16 5.30 12.07
CA LEU A 88 -1.99 4.06 12.83
C LEU A 88 -2.70 4.14 14.19
N ASP A 89 -2.56 5.24 14.92
CA ASP A 89 -3.26 5.46 16.20
C ASP A 89 -4.80 5.33 16.05
N THR A 90 -5.35 5.91 14.98
CA THR A 90 -6.78 5.84 14.65
C THR A 90 -7.23 4.40 14.39
N ILE A 91 -6.41 3.61 13.70
CA ILE A 91 -6.75 2.24 13.34
C ILE A 91 -6.55 1.32 14.56
N ASP A 92 -5.46 1.47 15.31
CA ASP A 92 -5.16 0.71 16.53
C ASP A 92 -6.26 0.85 17.57
N ALA A 93 -6.80 2.07 17.74
CA ALA A 93 -7.92 2.31 18.64
C ALA A 93 -9.14 1.45 18.28
N ALA A 94 -9.42 1.25 16.98
CA ALA A 94 -10.53 0.42 16.52
C ALA A 94 -10.19 -1.08 16.58
N VAL A 95 -9.00 -1.49 16.15
CA VAL A 95 -8.59 -2.90 16.10
C VAL A 95 -8.52 -3.53 17.48
N ASN A 96 -8.11 -2.77 18.51
CA ASN A 96 -8.05 -3.26 19.90
C ASN A 96 -9.42 -3.67 20.47
N GLU A 97 -10.52 -3.38 19.78
CA GLU A 97 -11.87 -3.85 20.13
C GLU A 97 -12.17 -5.28 19.62
N SER A 98 -11.28 -5.89 18.82
CA SER A 98 -11.47 -7.20 18.18
C SER A 98 -10.19 -8.06 18.18
N GLU A 99 -10.24 -9.23 18.85
CA GLU A 99 -9.10 -10.18 18.90
C GLU A 99 -8.73 -10.71 17.50
N ASP A 100 -9.72 -11.01 16.65
CA ASP A 100 -9.49 -11.51 15.29
C ASP A 100 -8.83 -10.44 14.39
N ALA A 101 -9.18 -9.17 14.57
CA ALA A 101 -8.56 -8.07 13.83
C ALA A 101 -7.10 -7.85 14.27
N THR A 102 -6.82 -8.02 15.56
CA THR A 102 -5.48 -7.80 16.14
C THR A 102 -4.40 -8.70 15.51
N ALA A 103 -4.72 -9.96 15.20
CA ALA A 103 -3.76 -10.89 14.60
C ALA A 103 -3.39 -10.54 13.15
N GLU A 104 -4.37 -10.14 12.34
CA GLU A 104 -4.15 -9.67 10.96
C GLU A 104 -3.37 -8.35 10.96
N TRP A 105 -3.64 -7.49 11.95
CA TRP A 105 -2.96 -6.21 12.12
C TRP A 105 -1.46 -6.35 12.43
N ALA A 106 -1.07 -7.37 13.21
CA ALA A 106 0.35 -7.70 13.41
C ALA A 106 1.06 -8.10 12.09
N THR A 107 0.33 -8.65 11.13
CA THR A 107 0.87 -8.97 9.79
C THR A 107 1.15 -7.70 9.00
N LEU A 108 0.27 -6.68 9.10
CA LEU A 108 0.52 -5.37 8.48
C LEU A 108 1.80 -4.73 9.03
N TYR A 109 1.96 -4.65 10.35
CA TYR A 109 3.18 -4.10 10.94
C TYR A 109 4.44 -4.84 10.48
N SER A 110 4.36 -6.17 10.37
CA SER A 110 5.50 -6.97 9.92
C SER A 110 5.86 -6.68 8.45
N ALA A 111 4.87 -6.50 7.58
CA ALA A 111 5.08 -6.12 6.19
C ALA A 111 5.62 -4.68 6.05
N TYR A 112 5.11 -3.75 6.86
CA TYR A 112 5.61 -2.37 6.93
C TYR A 112 7.07 -2.32 7.38
N ASP A 113 7.43 -3.04 8.44
CA ASP A 113 8.80 -3.15 8.94
C ASP A 113 9.75 -3.73 7.87
N ALA A 114 9.29 -4.72 7.10
CA ALA A 114 10.07 -5.31 6.00
C ALA A 114 10.27 -4.31 4.85
N LEU A 115 9.24 -3.55 4.47
CA LEU A 115 9.35 -2.53 3.43
C LEU A 115 10.29 -1.39 3.85
N ASN A 116 10.14 -0.90 5.08
CA ASN A 116 11.00 0.15 5.60
C ASN A 116 12.46 -0.32 5.73
N ALA A 117 12.69 -1.54 6.22
CA ALA A 117 14.05 -2.09 6.34
C ALA A 117 14.73 -2.25 4.96
N SER A 118 14.02 -2.79 3.97
CA SER A 118 14.55 -2.92 2.61
C SER A 118 14.76 -1.55 1.93
N GLY A 119 13.86 -0.59 2.15
CA GLY A 119 14.00 0.78 1.68
C GLY A 119 15.23 1.49 2.25
N LEU A 120 15.45 1.39 3.57
CA LEU A 120 16.63 1.95 4.23
C LEU A 120 17.94 1.30 3.76
N GLN A 121 17.93 -0.02 3.52
CA GLN A 121 19.07 -0.71 2.94
C GLN A 121 19.38 -0.17 1.54
N MET A 122 18.35 -0.03 0.71
CA MET A 122 18.48 0.52 -0.64
C MET A 122 19.01 1.97 -0.63
N LEU A 123 18.49 2.84 0.24
CA LEU A 123 18.97 4.21 0.46
C LEU A 123 20.45 4.26 0.85
N SER A 124 20.88 3.40 1.77
CA SER A 124 22.29 3.30 2.16
C SER A 124 23.20 2.94 0.98
N THR A 125 22.73 2.15 0.02
CA THR A 125 23.51 1.75 -1.15
C THR A 125 23.51 2.83 -2.22
N PHE A 126 22.42 3.59 -2.42
CA PHE A 126 22.41 4.78 -3.29
C PHE A 126 23.54 5.75 -2.91
N GLU A 127 23.71 6.04 -1.62
CA GLU A 127 24.76 6.93 -1.10
C GLU A 127 26.19 6.38 -1.34
N ALA A 128 26.36 5.06 -1.20
CA ALA A 128 27.67 4.42 -1.28
C ALA A 128 28.11 4.03 -2.70
N HIS A 129 27.18 3.84 -3.65
CA HIS A 129 27.44 3.21 -4.95
C HIS A 129 27.03 4.04 -6.18
N ASN A 130 27.08 5.38 -6.09
CA ASN A 130 26.78 6.28 -7.22
C ASN A 130 25.39 6.01 -7.83
N LEU A 131 24.40 5.96 -6.94
CA LEU A 131 22.98 5.81 -7.25
C LEU A 131 22.59 4.49 -7.94
N THR A 132 23.31 3.41 -7.66
CA THR A 132 23.00 2.08 -8.21
C THR A 132 23.01 1.03 -7.11
N PRO A 133 21.84 0.76 -6.49
CA PRO A 133 21.67 -0.34 -5.55
C PRO A 133 22.00 -1.70 -6.17
N ALA A 134 22.29 -2.69 -5.33
CA ALA A 134 22.54 -4.04 -5.81
C ALA A 134 21.24 -4.72 -6.27
N GLU A 135 21.32 -5.64 -7.23
CA GLU A 135 20.14 -6.31 -7.81
C GLU A 135 19.32 -7.07 -6.75
N ASP A 136 19.99 -7.70 -5.78
CA ASP A 136 19.35 -8.39 -4.67
C ASP A 136 18.59 -7.43 -3.73
N GLU A 137 19.10 -6.22 -3.51
CA GLU A 137 18.40 -5.18 -2.72
C GLU A 137 17.15 -4.67 -3.45
N VAL A 138 17.22 -4.49 -4.77
CA VAL A 138 16.05 -4.12 -5.59
C VAL A 138 14.98 -5.22 -5.55
N VAL A 139 15.39 -6.49 -5.61
CA VAL A 139 14.48 -7.64 -5.49
C VAL A 139 13.85 -7.70 -4.10
N GLU A 140 14.63 -7.50 -3.03
CA GLU A 140 14.14 -7.51 -1.65
C GLU A 140 13.12 -6.38 -1.40
N TYR A 141 13.39 -5.17 -1.88
CA TYR A 141 12.45 -4.05 -1.81
C TYR A 141 11.16 -4.33 -2.58
N LYS A 142 11.28 -4.86 -3.81
CA LYS A 142 10.13 -5.26 -4.62
C LYS A 142 9.28 -6.33 -3.92
N ASP A 143 9.90 -7.35 -3.33
CA ASP A 143 9.18 -8.43 -2.64
C ASP A 143 8.44 -7.89 -1.40
N ALA A 144 9.07 -7.00 -0.63
CA ALA A 144 8.43 -6.34 0.50
C ALA A 144 7.26 -5.44 0.07
N ALA A 145 7.40 -4.69 -1.03
CA ALA A 145 6.34 -3.84 -1.57
C ALA A 145 5.12 -4.67 -2.01
N VAL A 146 5.34 -5.78 -2.72
CA VAL A 146 4.26 -6.69 -3.15
C VAL A 146 3.56 -7.32 -1.96
N ASP A 147 4.30 -7.72 -0.94
CA ASP A 147 3.71 -8.30 0.28
C ASP A 147 2.84 -7.29 1.00
N LEU A 148 3.33 -6.06 1.21
CA LEU A 148 2.57 -4.99 1.84
C LEU A 148 1.27 -4.68 1.08
N ILE A 149 1.35 -4.54 -0.25
CA ILE A 149 0.18 -4.31 -1.11
C ILE A 149 -0.88 -5.42 -0.90
N ARG A 150 -0.46 -6.68 -0.87
CA ARG A 150 -1.37 -7.82 -0.67
C ARG A 150 -1.97 -7.84 0.74
N VAL A 151 -1.20 -7.46 1.76
CA VAL A 151 -1.71 -7.37 3.13
C VAL A 151 -2.81 -6.30 3.21
N PHE A 152 -2.58 -5.12 2.63
CA PHE A 152 -3.62 -4.09 2.56
C PHE A 152 -4.87 -4.54 1.79
N ASP A 153 -4.71 -5.18 0.63
CA ASP A 153 -5.84 -5.69 -0.14
C ASP A 153 -6.70 -6.67 0.67
N ASN A 154 -6.05 -7.57 1.39
CA ASN A 154 -6.74 -8.54 2.25
C ASN A 154 -7.48 -7.86 3.39
N ILE A 155 -6.87 -6.86 4.03
CA ILE A 155 -7.49 -6.09 5.11
C ILE A 155 -8.69 -5.30 4.60
N ILE A 156 -8.53 -4.56 3.49
CA ILE A 156 -9.60 -3.78 2.86
C ILE A 156 -10.76 -4.70 2.45
N ALA A 157 -10.47 -5.83 1.80
CA ALA A 157 -11.51 -6.76 1.34
C ALA A 157 -12.30 -7.40 2.50
N ARG A 158 -11.67 -7.60 3.66
CA ARG A 158 -12.27 -8.30 4.80
C ARG A 158 -12.94 -7.38 5.81
N PHE A 159 -12.37 -6.21 6.05
CA PHE A 159 -12.73 -5.37 7.18
C PHE A 159 -13.30 -4.00 6.78
N ILE A 160 -13.33 -3.66 5.48
CA ILE A 160 -13.99 -2.44 4.99
C ILE A 160 -15.25 -2.80 4.22
N ASP A 161 -16.41 -2.35 4.73
CA ASP A 161 -17.67 -2.49 3.99
C ASP A 161 -17.79 -1.36 2.96
N LYS A 162 -17.48 -1.69 1.71
CA LYS A 162 -17.61 -0.78 0.56
C LYS A 162 -19.04 -0.29 0.32
N ASN A 163 -20.06 -0.88 0.95
CA ASN A 163 -21.45 -0.39 0.92
C ASN A 163 -21.75 0.63 2.02
N ALA A 164 -20.87 0.78 3.01
CA ALA A 164 -21.06 1.65 4.17
C ALA A 164 -20.12 2.88 4.16
N ILE A 165 -18.92 2.77 3.57
CA ILE A 165 -17.97 3.89 3.50
C ILE A 165 -18.53 5.09 2.73
N GLY A 166 -18.08 6.29 3.12
CA GLY A 166 -18.44 7.56 2.50
C GLY A 166 -17.83 7.73 1.10
N GLU A 167 -18.30 8.76 0.39
CA GLU A 167 -17.86 9.05 -0.98
C GLU A 167 -16.35 9.28 -1.06
N ASP A 168 -15.81 10.13 -0.20
CA ASP A 168 -14.39 10.52 -0.21
C ASP A 168 -13.48 9.31 0.02
N SER A 169 -13.77 8.49 1.04
CA SER A 169 -13.04 7.23 1.29
C SER A 169 -13.13 6.28 0.09
N PHE A 170 -14.27 6.26 -0.60
CA PHE A 170 -14.44 5.35 -1.73
C PHE A 170 -13.68 5.84 -2.98
N ARG A 171 -13.63 7.16 -3.21
CA ARG A 171 -12.74 7.75 -4.22
C ARG A 171 -11.28 7.47 -3.92
N LEU A 172 -10.89 7.59 -2.65
CA LEU A 172 -9.55 7.26 -2.18
C LEU A 172 -9.16 5.83 -2.53
N LEU A 173 -10.07 4.89 -2.29
CA LEU A 173 -9.88 3.48 -2.65
C LEU A 173 -9.64 3.30 -4.15
N LEU A 174 -10.36 4.02 -5.02
CA LEU A 174 -10.13 3.98 -6.46
C LEU A 174 -8.72 4.45 -6.84
N TYR A 175 -8.21 5.51 -6.20
CA TYR A 175 -6.83 5.95 -6.42
C TYR A 175 -5.81 4.91 -5.95
N THR A 176 -6.04 4.24 -4.82
CA THR A 176 -5.12 3.18 -4.35
C THR A 176 -5.01 1.99 -5.31
N HIS A 177 -6.08 1.67 -6.06
CA HIS A 177 -6.01 0.66 -7.11
C HIS A 177 -5.11 1.10 -8.26
N LEU A 178 -5.22 2.37 -8.68
CA LEU A 178 -4.38 2.90 -9.77
C LEU A 178 -2.90 2.99 -9.36
N LEU A 179 -2.61 3.51 -8.17
CA LEU A 179 -1.25 3.56 -7.62
C LEU A 179 -0.66 2.15 -7.48
N GLY A 180 -1.43 1.20 -6.91
CA GLY A 180 -1.00 -0.19 -6.80
C GLY A 180 -0.73 -0.84 -8.16
N ALA A 181 -1.48 -0.48 -9.20
CA ALA A 181 -1.22 -0.95 -10.56
C ALA A 181 0.08 -0.37 -11.11
N VAL A 182 0.30 0.94 -10.98
CA VAL A 182 1.52 1.57 -11.49
C VAL A 182 2.77 1.05 -10.78
N ASN A 183 2.73 0.92 -9.44
CA ASN A 183 3.81 0.34 -8.66
C ASN A 183 4.14 -1.10 -9.11
N ALA A 184 3.12 -1.90 -9.43
CA ALA A 184 3.34 -3.24 -9.96
C ALA A 184 4.05 -3.19 -11.32
N GLN A 185 3.67 -2.26 -12.21
CA GLN A 185 4.34 -2.10 -13.49
C GLN A 185 5.79 -1.61 -13.34
N GLU A 186 6.06 -0.65 -12.47
CA GLU A 186 7.41 -0.15 -12.20
C GLU A 186 8.31 -1.25 -11.63
N GLY A 187 7.81 -2.00 -10.66
CA GLY A 187 8.49 -3.19 -10.16
C GLY A 187 8.76 -4.23 -11.25
N TYR A 188 7.82 -4.43 -12.19
CA TYR A 188 7.99 -5.37 -13.30
C TYR A 188 9.12 -4.94 -14.20
N VAL A 189 9.20 -3.64 -14.51
CA VAL A 189 10.27 -3.09 -15.33
C VAL A 189 11.64 -3.27 -14.66
N LEU A 190 11.71 -3.06 -13.35
CA LEU A 190 12.95 -3.19 -12.58
C LEU A 190 13.43 -4.64 -12.43
N THR A 191 12.52 -5.62 -12.35
CA THR A 191 12.85 -7.00 -11.94
C THR A 191 12.48 -8.08 -12.95
N ALA A 192 11.72 -7.73 -13.99
CA ALA A 192 11.11 -8.63 -14.96
C ALA A 192 10.27 -9.77 -14.33
N ASP A 193 9.76 -9.58 -13.11
CA ASP A 193 9.00 -10.60 -12.38
C ASP A 193 7.55 -10.70 -12.90
N PRO A 194 7.16 -11.81 -13.56
CA PRO A 194 5.82 -11.94 -14.14
C PRO A 194 4.68 -11.86 -13.12
N ALA A 195 4.93 -12.12 -11.83
CA ALA A 195 3.92 -11.98 -10.78
C ALA A 195 3.40 -10.53 -10.65
N LEU A 196 4.19 -9.55 -11.11
CA LEU A 196 3.82 -8.14 -11.09
C LEU A 196 2.87 -7.77 -12.23
N ILE A 197 2.91 -8.47 -13.36
CA ILE A 197 1.88 -8.34 -14.42
C ILE A 197 0.53 -8.86 -13.91
N ASP A 198 0.56 -9.96 -13.16
CA ASP A 198 -0.65 -10.52 -12.54
C ASP A 198 -1.23 -9.52 -11.53
N LEU A 199 -0.38 -8.93 -10.67
CA LEU A 199 -0.79 -7.90 -9.72
C LEU A 199 -1.36 -6.66 -10.42
N TYR A 200 -0.71 -6.16 -11.47
CA TYR A 200 -1.22 -5.05 -12.29
C TYR A 200 -2.64 -5.34 -12.81
N THR A 201 -2.83 -6.54 -13.36
CA THR A 201 -4.11 -6.97 -13.93
C THR A 201 -5.19 -7.09 -12.86
N GLU A 202 -4.84 -7.63 -11.69
CA GLU A 202 -5.71 -7.71 -10.53
C GLU A 202 -6.17 -6.32 -10.08
N LYS A 203 -5.25 -5.36 -9.94
CA LYS A 203 -5.55 -3.98 -9.55
C LYS A 203 -6.46 -3.26 -10.55
N MET A 204 -6.19 -3.40 -11.85
CA MET A 204 -7.05 -2.80 -12.88
C MET A 204 -8.46 -3.40 -12.88
N SER A 205 -8.59 -4.71 -12.62
CA SER A 205 -9.89 -5.37 -12.48
C SER A 205 -10.62 -4.99 -11.18
N ALA A 206 -9.88 -4.82 -10.08
CA ALA A 206 -10.43 -4.35 -8.81
C ALA A 206 -10.96 -2.93 -8.94
N PHE A 207 -10.24 -2.05 -9.62
CA PHE A 207 -10.71 -0.71 -9.98
C PHE A 207 -12.05 -0.76 -10.73
N ASP A 208 -12.15 -1.55 -11.80
CA ASP A 208 -13.37 -1.58 -12.62
C ASP A 208 -14.58 -2.09 -11.81
N THR A 209 -14.34 -3.05 -10.92
CA THR A 209 -15.37 -3.60 -10.01
C THR A 209 -15.83 -2.54 -9.00
N ASP A 210 -14.89 -1.87 -8.34
CA ASP A 210 -15.18 -0.87 -7.32
C ASP A 210 -15.76 0.42 -7.92
N ALA A 211 -15.33 0.81 -9.13
CA ALA A 211 -15.87 1.95 -9.87
C ALA A 211 -17.35 1.75 -10.22
N ALA A 212 -17.73 0.54 -10.65
CA ALA A 212 -19.13 0.21 -10.90
C ALA A 212 -19.97 0.26 -9.61
N LEU A 213 -19.41 -0.19 -8.49
CA LEU A 213 -20.07 -0.08 -7.19
C LEU A 213 -20.20 1.38 -6.75
N PHE A 214 -19.16 2.20 -6.94
CA PHE A 214 -19.18 3.64 -6.67
C PHE A 214 -20.32 4.33 -7.43
N GLU A 215 -20.38 4.16 -8.74
CA GLU A 215 -21.40 4.77 -9.61
C GLU A 215 -22.82 4.34 -9.24
N SER A 216 -22.97 3.11 -8.73
CA SER A 216 -24.27 2.62 -8.24
C SER A 216 -24.72 3.27 -6.92
N ARG A 217 -23.77 3.61 -6.04
CA ARG A 217 -24.03 4.20 -4.71
C ARG A 217 -24.12 5.73 -4.76
N PHE A 218 -23.27 6.36 -5.57
CA PHE A 218 -23.09 7.80 -5.66
C PHE A 218 -23.48 8.31 -7.05
N ALA A 219 -24.73 8.05 -7.47
CA ALA A 219 -25.20 8.29 -8.83
C ALA A 219 -25.17 9.77 -9.30
N GLU A 220 -25.06 10.72 -8.37
CA GLU A 220 -24.93 12.16 -8.69
C GLU A 220 -23.46 12.61 -8.81
N SER A 221 -22.52 11.75 -8.42
CA SER A 221 -21.09 12.02 -8.37
C SER A 221 -20.39 11.36 -9.55
N SER A 222 -19.44 12.08 -10.16
CA SER A 222 -18.65 11.58 -11.28
C SER A 222 -17.27 11.12 -10.83
N ILE A 223 -16.76 10.05 -11.44
CA ILE A 223 -15.38 9.56 -11.34
C ILE A 223 -14.71 9.51 -12.73
N GLU A 224 -15.21 10.28 -13.69
CA GLU A 224 -14.68 10.31 -15.06
C GLU A 224 -13.20 10.72 -15.08
N ASP A 225 -12.81 11.67 -14.25
CA ASP A 225 -11.43 12.07 -14.00
C ASP A 225 -10.55 10.88 -13.58
N ILE A 226 -11.03 10.05 -12.65
CA ILE A 226 -10.30 8.86 -12.19
C ILE A 226 -10.26 7.79 -13.30
N ARG A 227 -11.32 7.66 -14.10
CA ARG A 227 -11.34 6.75 -15.27
C ARG A 227 -10.38 7.20 -16.37
N GLU A 228 -10.25 8.50 -16.61
CA GLU A 228 -9.28 9.06 -17.54
C GLU A 228 -7.85 8.75 -17.08
N LEU A 229 -7.56 8.87 -15.78
CA LEU A 229 -6.26 8.48 -15.22
C LEU A 229 -5.97 6.98 -15.42
N LYS A 230 -6.97 6.11 -15.19
CA LYS A 230 -6.85 4.67 -15.50
C LYS A 230 -6.49 4.43 -16.97
N GLN A 231 -7.18 5.10 -17.89
CA GLN A 231 -6.94 4.95 -19.33
C GLN A 231 -5.54 5.45 -19.72
N LYS A 232 -5.07 6.55 -19.14
CA LYS A 232 -3.71 7.05 -19.34
C LYS A 232 -2.67 6.03 -18.85
N ALA A 233 -2.84 5.52 -17.63
CA ALA A 233 -1.94 4.52 -17.06
C ALA A 233 -1.89 3.26 -17.94
N ASP A 234 -3.04 2.68 -18.29
CA ASP A 234 -3.10 1.51 -19.17
C ASP A 234 -2.48 1.79 -20.56
N GLY A 235 -2.74 2.95 -21.15
CA GLY A 235 -2.13 3.34 -22.41
C GLY A 235 -0.60 3.33 -22.37
N VAL A 236 0.00 3.91 -21.33
CA VAL A 236 1.46 3.93 -21.15
C VAL A 236 2.01 2.53 -20.86
N VAL A 237 1.31 1.71 -20.05
CA VAL A 237 1.73 0.34 -19.74
C VAL A 237 1.73 -0.53 -21.00
N GLN A 238 0.65 -0.50 -21.79
CA GLN A 238 0.57 -1.30 -23.03
C GLN A 238 1.65 -0.91 -24.03
N GLU A 239 1.94 0.39 -24.16
CA GLU A 239 3.03 0.87 -25.02
C GLU A 239 4.40 0.38 -24.51
N SER A 240 4.63 0.48 -23.20
CA SER A 240 5.88 0.00 -22.57
C SER A 240 6.07 -1.51 -22.76
N MET A 241 5.03 -2.31 -22.52
CA MET A 241 5.06 -3.77 -22.69
C MET A 241 5.28 -4.17 -24.15
N THR A 242 4.62 -3.49 -25.10
CA THR A 242 4.81 -3.71 -26.54
C THR A 242 6.25 -3.42 -26.93
N ASN A 243 6.82 -2.31 -26.45
CA ASN A 243 8.21 -1.95 -26.77
C ASN A 243 9.24 -2.90 -26.16
N MET A 244 9.05 -3.35 -24.92
CA MET A 244 9.91 -4.34 -24.28
C MET A 244 9.90 -5.68 -25.04
N THR A 245 8.72 -6.13 -25.48
CA THR A 245 8.55 -7.43 -26.14
C THR A 245 8.94 -7.42 -27.62
N GLU A 246 8.63 -6.35 -28.36
CA GLU A 246 8.84 -6.28 -29.81
C GLU A 246 10.18 -5.66 -30.21
N ASN A 247 10.64 -4.64 -29.48
CA ASN A 247 11.80 -3.84 -29.87
C ASN A 247 13.06 -4.13 -29.03
N GLY A 248 12.93 -4.89 -27.94
CA GLY A 248 14.04 -5.18 -27.02
C GLY A 248 14.70 -3.92 -26.43
N SER A 249 13.98 -2.80 -26.49
CA SER A 249 14.38 -1.51 -25.96
C SER A 249 13.71 -1.33 -24.60
N GLU A 250 14.47 -0.94 -23.59
CA GLU A 250 13.92 -0.24 -22.43
C GLU A 250 13.18 0.98 -23.01
N ALA A 251 11.85 0.94 -23.09
CA ALA A 251 11.07 2.12 -23.41
C ALA A 251 11.31 3.17 -22.31
N ASP A 252 11.07 4.43 -22.63
CA ASP A 252 11.28 5.58 -21.73
C ASP A 252 10.38 5.43 -20.49
N MET A 253 10.87 4.71 -19.48
CA MET A 253 10.17 4.36 -18.22
C MET A 253 9.65 5.61 -17.50
N SER A 254 10.29 6.75 -17.77
CA SER A 254 9.87 8.08 -17.34
C SER A 254 8.47 8.47 -17.80
N ALA A 255 7.86 7.79 -18.77
CA ALA A 255 6.51 8.08 -19.25
C ALA A 255 5.40 7.71 -18.25
N LEU A 256 5.65 6.78 -17.30
CA LEU A 256 4.69 6.46 -16.23
C LEU A 256 4.69 7.53 -15.14
N ILE A 257 5.82 8.18 -14.88
CA ILE A 257 6.01 9.12 -13.78
C ILE A 257 5.04 10.32 -13.86
N PRO A 258 4.82 10.98 -15.02
CA PRO A 258 3.78 12.00 -15.15
C PRO A 258 2.37 11.49 -14.81
N VAL A 259 2.06 10.22 -15.15
CA VAL A 259 0.76 9.63 -14.86
C VAL A 259 0.61 9.36 -13.36
N VAL A 260 1.67 8.86 -12.71
CA VAL A 260 1.70 8.73 -11.24
C VAL A 260 1.47 10.08 -10.59
N ILE A 261 2.19 11.12 -10.99
CA ILE A 261 2.05 12.47 -10.42
C ILE A 261 0.59 12.94 -10.53
N GLU A 262 -0.06 12.75 -11.69
CA GLU A 262 -1.47 13.09 -11.86
C GLU A 262 -2.40 12.25 -10.95
N ILE A 263 -2.13 10.95 -10.77
CA ILE A 263 -2.87 10.08 -9.84
C ILE A 263 -2.69 10.57 -8.40
N MET A 264 -1.46 10.91 -8.01
CA MET A 264 -1.12 11.41 -6.68
C MET A 264 -1.72 12.79 -6.40
N ASP A 265 -1.77 13.66 -7.39
CA ASP A 265 -2.40 14.98 -7.25
C ASP A 265 -3.92 14.83 -7.09
N GLY A 266 -4.56 13.95 -7.88
CA GLY A 266 -5.97 13.60 -7.69
C GLY A 266 -6.25 12.99 -6.31
N TYR A 267 -5.35 12.16 -5.80
CA TYR A 267 -5.39 11.65 -4.43
C TYR A 267 -5.35 12.77 -3.40
N LYS A 268 -4.37 13.69 -3.47
CA LYS A 268 -4.21 14.79 -2.49
C LYS A 268 -5.47 15.64 -2.37
N GLU A 269 -6.16 15.90 -3.48
CA GLU A 269 -7.43 16.64 -3.48
C GLU A 269 -8.56 15.92 -2.71
N THR A 270 -8.47 14.60 -2.55
CA THR A 270 -9.43 13.76 -1.81
C THR A 270 -9.01 13.41 -0.39
N THR A 271 -7.82 13.83 0.04
CA THR A 271 -7.28 13.52 1.37
C THR A 271 -7.35 14.74 2.29
N THR A 272 -7.11 14.50 3.58
CA THR A 272 -6.83 15.59 4.53
C THR A 272 -5.34 15.88 4.70
N LEU A 273 -4.47 15.18 3.94
CA LEU A 273 -3.01 15.27 3.99
C LEU A 273 -2.45 16.47 3.22
#